data_AF-A0A3R6A017-F1
#
_entry.id   AF-A0A3R6A017-F1
#
_cell.length_a   1.000
_cell.length_b   1.000
_cell.length_c   1.000
_cell.angle_alpha   90.00
_cell.angle_beta   90.00
_cell.angle_gamma   90.00
#
_symmetry.space_group_name_H-M   'P 1'
#
loop_
_entity.id
_entity.type
_entity.pdbx_description
1 polymer ?
#
loop_
_entity_poly.entity_id
_entity_poly.type
_entity_poly.pdbx_seq_one_letter_code
_entity_poly.pdbx_strand_id
1 'polypeptide(L)'
;MKKRILSILLVCCMVLTLLPTAAFAAGELPDVKLSVPTTFDKIVDLTGQNKELKIKDSKTYLIKGSTDPNWYFQYRIKIDGKNNTPHIFLDGVRLQAPEDGPAIELYGGASACLYFIGNDSELIGAENFAALQKNKTEGYLRVLVQTGTKLTCEGGRYGAGIGGSKVGIKKFSQGHGMNLHFGSLATDIYGGEILATSGVYGAGIGGGQGGVGEQIYVYSGKLTVRSVSEGAGIGGGQGGPGRFIYIKGGTVNAGSESGGAGIGSGDQDGQNKSEDAHHIEISGGTVEAWSNYAGAGIGGGRGGSGYDISITGGVVRAQGYLGAGIGGGMNGNSGNILIKDTTLTALAFPLYQTTVIQSCLHPRSEEARTGRTTWQ
;
A
#
# COMPACT_ATOMS: atom_id res chain seq x y z
N MET A 1 -53.05 4.11 -15.84
CA MET A 1 -51.87 3.22 -15.85
C MET A 1 -50.53 3.95 -15.69
N LYS A 2 -50.30 5.13 -16.28
CA LYS A 2 -49.03 5.88 -16.18
C LYS A 2 -48.60 6.31 -14.76
N LYS A 3 -49.54 6.67 -13.87
CA LYS A 3 -49.21 7.10 -12.50
C LYS A 3 -48.73 5.96 -11.58
N ARG A 4 -49.12 4.71 -11.84
CA ARG A 4 -48.71 3.55 -11.03
C ARG A 4 -47.30 3.06 -11.36
N ILE A 5 -46.85 3.24 -12.60
CA ILE A 5 -45.51 2.85 -13.05
C ILE A 5 -44.45 3.81 -12.48
N LEU A 6 -44.77 5.11 -12.38
CA LEU A 6 -43.84 6.10 -11.82
C LEU A 6 -43.58 5.87 -10.32
N SER A 7 -44.60 5.48 -9.55
CA SER A 7 -44.42 5.13 -8.12
C SER A 7 -43.59 3.87 -7.93
N ILE A 8 -43.76 2.85 -8.78
CA ILE A 8 -42.96 1.62 -8.67
C ILE A 8 -41.49 1.89 -9.03
N LEU A 9 -41.23 2.75 -10.03
CA LEU A 9 -39.87 3.12 -10.40
C LEU A 9 -39.16 3.95 -9.32
N LEU A 10 -39.88 4.88 -8.66
CA LEU A 10 -39.36 5.66 -7.53
C LEU A 10 -39.09 4.79 -6.29
N VAL A 11 -39.99 3.84 -5.99
CA VAL A 11 -39.79 2.88 -4.90
C VAL A 11 -38.61 1.95 -5.21
N CYS A 12 -38.44 1.47 -6.45
CA CYS A 12 -37.25 0.72 -6.84
C CYS A 12 -35.95 1.54 -6.77
N CYS A 13 -35.97 2.84 -7.08
CA CYS A 13 -34.80 3.72 -6.92
C CYS A 13 -34.45 3.97 -5.43
N MET A 14 -35.46 4.04 -4.55
CA MET A 14 -35.23 4.15 -3.10
C MET A 14 -34.78 2.82 -2.48
N VAL A 15 -35.18 1.67 -3.04
CA VAL A 15 -34.74 0.35 -2.58
C VAL A 15 -33.34 -0.01 -3.10
N LEU A 16 -32.92 0.47 -4.29
CA LEU A 16 -31.54 0.29 -4.77
C LEU A 16 -30.51 1.16 -4.05
N THR A 17 -30.92 2.26 -3.41
CA THR A 17 -30.04 3.08 -2.55
C THR A 17 -29.96 2.56 -1.12
N LEU A 18 -30.73 1.52 -0.79
CA LEU A 18 -30.69 0.77 0.47
C LEU A 18 -29.92 -0.55 0.35
N LEU A 19 -29.21 -0.79 -0.77
CA LEU A 19 -28.14 -1.79 -0.76
C LEU A 19 -27.16 -1.41 0.36
N PRO A 20 -26.73 -2.35 1.21
CA PRO A 20 -25.70 -2.04 2.17
C PRO A 20 -24.46 -1.67 1.36
N THR A 21 -24.16 -0.38 1.27
CA THR A 21 -22.78 0.02 1.43
C THR A 21 -22.41 -0.63 2.74
N ALA A 22 -21.62 -1.70 2.68
CA ALA A 22 -20.87 -2.12 3.84
C ALA A 22 -19.97 -0.91 4.15
N ALA A 23 -20.52 0.05 4.88
CA ALA A 23 -19.79 1.01 5.64
C ALA A 23 -18.98 0.11 6.57
N PHE A 24 -17.75 -0.20 6.15
CA PHE A 24 -16.68 -0.43 7.09
C PHE A 24 -16.48 0.91 7.79
N ALA A 25 -17.45 1.25 8.64
CA ALA A 25 -17.22 2.13 9.74
C ALA A 25 -15.96 1.60 10.42
N ALA A 26 -15.10 2.53 10.76
CA ALA A 26 -13.92 2.39 11.59
C ALA A 26 -14.17 1.75 12.98
N GLY A 27 -15.10 0.80 13.12
CA GLY A 27 -15.14 -0.15 14.22
C GLY A 27 -13.96 -1.09 14.05
N GLU A 28 -13.04 -0.99 14.99
CA GLU A 28 -11.76 -1.69 15.07
C GLU A 28 -11.88 -3.17 14.69
N LEU A 29 -10.92 -3.68 13.91
CA LEU A 29 -10.72 -5.13 13.81
C LEU A 29 -10.63 -5.68 15.25
N PRO A 30 -11.58 -6.51 15.70
CA PRO A 30 -11.74 -6.86 17.12
C PRO A 30 -10.63 -7.78 17.66
N ASP A 31 -9.74 -8.29 16.80
CA ASP A 31 -8.77 -9.33 17.12
C ASP A 31 -7.32 -8.81 17.15
N VAL A 32 -7.05 -7.65 17.76
CA VAL A 32 -5.66 -7.18 17.97
C VAL A 32 -5.21 -7.47 19.40
N LYS A 33 -4.13 -8.24 19.56
CA LYS A 33 -3.47 -8.39 20.86
C LYS A 33 -2.70 -7.12 21.19
N LEU A 34 -3.19 -6.39 22.18
CA LEU A 34 -2.61 -5.11 22.59
C LEU A 34 -1.30 -5.28 23.38
N SER A 35 -0.96 -6.49 23.81
CA SER A 35 0.32 -6.81 24.47
C SER A 35 1.07 -7.93 23.75
N VAL A 36 2.39 -7.99 23.97
CA VAL A 36 3.22 -9.13 23.55
C VAL A 36 3.03 -10.27 24.57
N PRO A 37 2.58 -11.47 24.14
CA PRO A 37 2.41 -12.61 25.03
C PRO A 37 3.74 -13.07 25.63
N THR A 38 3.68 -13.60 26.85
CA THR A 38 4.80 -14.30 27.49
C THR A 38 4.88 -15.78 27.10
N THR A 39 3.82 -16.33 26.53
CA THR A 39 3.71 -17.73 26.10
C THR A 39 3.14 -17.82 24.69
N PHE A 40 3.60 -18.80 23.91
CA PHE A 40 3.19 -19.03 22.53
C PHE A 40 2.83 -20.50 22.33
N ASP A 41 1.81 -20.78 21.53
CA ASP A 41 1.42 -22.16 21.18
C ASP A 41 2.48 -22.85 20.34
N LYS A 42 3.20 -22.06 19.53
CA LYS A 42 4.26 -22.51 18.62
C LYS A 42 5.43 -21.55 18.66
N ILE A 43 6.64 -22.12 18.73
CA ILE A 43 7.90 -21.39 18.59
C ILE A 43 8.64 -22.01 17.40
N VAL A 44 9.07 -21.18 16.47
CA VAL A 44 9.78 -21.60 15.25
C VAL A 44 11.07 -20.80 15.15
N ASP A 45 12.19 -21.50 14.98
CA ASP A 45 13.47 -20.91 14.61
C ASP A 45 13.69 -21.13 13.10
N LEU A 46 13.79 -20.03 12.34
CA LEU A 46 13.95 -20.11 10.89
C LEU A 46 15.32 -20.66 10.47
N THR A 47 16.35 -20.56 11.32
CA THR A 47 17.69 -21.09 11.00
C THR A 47 17.71 -22.62 10.92
N GLY A 48 16.78 -23.27 11.63
CA GLY A 48 16.55 -24.72 11.56
C GLY A 48 15.56 -25.14 10.46
N GLN A 49 15.01 -24.21 9.67
CA GLN A 49 14.04 -24.50 8.62
C GLN A 49 14.69 -24.53 7.23
N ASN A 50 14.30 -25.52 6.42
CA ASN A 50 14.81 -25.73 5.07
C ASN A 50 13.69 -25.91 4.03
N LYS A 51 12.50 -25.40 4.33
CA LYS A 51 11.31 -25.47 3.47
C LYS A 51 10.30 -24.39 3.83
N GLU A 52 9.29 -24.22 2.98
CA GLU A 52 8.16 -23.32 3.25
C GLU A 52 7.51 -23.63 4.61
N LEU A 53 7.37 -22.59 5.42
CA LEU A 53 6.64 -22.64 6.69
C LEU A 53 5.15 -22.39 6.43
N LYS A 54 4.34 -23.44 6.47
CA LYS A 54 2.89 -23.37 6.26
C LYS A 54 2.14 -23.25 7.59
N ILE A 55 1.35 -22.19 7.74
CA ILE A 55 0.48 -21.94 8.90
C ILE A 55 -0.97 -22.07 8.45
N LYS A 56 -1.70 -23.01 9.07
CA LYS A 56 -3.09 -23.37 8.70
C LYS A 56 -4.06 -23.31 9.87
N ASP A 57 -3.57 -22.99 11.07
CA ASP A 57 -4.35 -22.83 12.28
C ASP A 57 -4.26 -21.40 12.81
N SER A 58 -5.22 -21.00 13.65
CA SER A 58 -5.29 -19.66 14.25
C SER A 58 -4.47 -19.55 15.55
N LYS A 59 -3.41 -20.36 15.69
CA LYS A 59 -2.58 -20.37 16.90
C LYS A 59 -1.69 -19.14 17.00
N THR A 60 -1.13 -18.93 18.19
CA THR A 60 -0.07 -17.95 18.40
C THR A 60 1.29 -18.53 18.04
N TYR A 61 2.05 -17.81 17.23
CA TYR A 61 3.40 -18.18 16.81
C TYR A 61 4.41 -17.15 17.29
N LEU A 62 5.54 -17.59 17.81
CA LEU A 62 6.78 -16.82 17.84
C LEU A 62 7.73 -17.39 16.79
N ILE A 63 8.07 -16.60 15.79
CA ILE A 63 8.99 -16.97 14.71
C ILE A 63 10.24 -16.10 14.87
N LYS A 64 11.39 -16.75 15.06
CA LYS A 64 12.67 -16.08 15.27
C LYS A 64 13.53 -16.16 14.02
N GLY A 65 14.13 -15.03 13.66
CA GLY A 65 15.16 -14.95 12.63
C GLY A 65 16.55 -15.29 13.14
N SER A 66 17.54 -15.15 12.26
CA SER A 66 18.95 -15.33 12.59
C SER A 66 19.51 -14.10 13.32
N THR A 67 20.52 -14.31 14.15
CA THR A 67 21.35 -13.24 14.69
C THR A 67 22.45 -12.80 13.72
N ASP A 68 22.72 -13.59 12.67
CA ASP A 68 23.63 -13.22 11.59
C ASP A 68 22.93 -12.23 10.62
N PRO A 69 23.45 -10.99 10.48
CA PRO A 69 22.86 -9.99 9.62
C PRO A 69 23.07 -10.23 8.12
N ASN A 70 23.73 -11.31 7.70
CA ASN A 70 23.83 -11.66 6.28
C ASN A 70 22.99 -12.89 5.91
N TRP A 71 22.32 -13.48 6.90
CA TRP A 71 21.51 -14.67 6.69
C TRP A 71 20.07 -14.29 6.33
N TYR A 72 19.56 -14.89 5.25
CA TYR A 72 18.18 -14.76 4.82
C TYR A 72 17.51 -16.13 4.75
N PHE A 73 16.29 -16.21 5.26
CA PHE A 73 15.42 -17.35 5.00
C PHE A 73 14.94 -17.29 3.54
N GLN A 74 15.39 -18.24 2.73
CA GLN A 74 15.15 -18.31 1.28
C GLN A 74 13.85 -19.04 0.92
N TYR A 75 13.00 -19.31 1.91
CA TYR A 75 11.69 -19.94 1.73
C TYR A 75 10.60 -19.01 2.22
N ARG A 76 9.37 -19.33 1.83
CA ARG A 76 8.18 -18.55 2.17
C ARG A 76 7.61 -18.90 3.53
N ILE A 77 7.05 -17.92 4.22
CA ILE A 77 6.04 -18.14 5.26
C ILE A 77 4.66 -18.00 4.61
N LYS A 78 3.90 -19.09 4.58
CA LYS A 78 2.59 -19.14 3.93
C LYS A 78 1.49 -19.32 4.95
N ILE A 79 0.63 -18.33 5.07
CA ILE A 79 -0.58 -18.33 5.90
C ILE A 79 -1.74 -18.71 4.99
N ASP A 80 -2.29 -19.89 5.22
CA ASP A 80 -3.23 -20.55 4.32
C ASP A 80 -4.52 -20.93 5.06
N GLY A 81 -5.65 -20.86 4.36
CA GLY A 81 -6.97 -21.23 4.85
C GLY A 81 -7.90 -20.05 5.13
N LYS A 82 -9.13 -20.15 4.61
CA LYS A 82 -10.23 -19.22 4.88
C LYS A 82 -10.55 -19.18 6.37
N ASN A 83 -10.75 -17.99 6.92
CA ASN A 83 -11.01 -17.74 8.35
C ASN A 83 -9.88 -18.15 9.31
N ASN A 84 -8.69 -18.44 8.79
CA ASN A 84 -7.50 -18.50 9.63
C ASN A 84 -7.12 -17.08 10.03
N THR A 85 -6.91 -16.83 11.33
CA THR A 85 -6.49 -15.53 11.86
C THR A 85 -5.43 -15.74 12.95
N PRO A 86 -4.22 -16.21 12.59
CA PRO A 86 -3.17 -16.41 13.57
C PRO A 86 -2.59 -15.08 14.02
N HIS A 87 -2.09 -15.07 15.25
CA HIS A 87 -1.25 -14.00 15.76
C HIS A 87 0.21 -14.45 15.69
N ILE A 88 0.97 -13.84 14.79
CA ILE A 88 2.34 -14.27 14.49
C ILE A 88 3.30 -13.17 14.91
N PHE A 89 4.13 -13.46 15.90
CA PHE A 89 5.17 -12.60 16.42
C PHE A 89 6.48 -12.94 15.72
N LEU A 90 7.05 -11.97 15.02
CA LEU A 90 8.22 -12.07 14.16
C LEU A 90 9.34 -11.29 14.85
N ASP A 91 10.37 -12.00 15.33
CA ASP A 91 11.52 -11.42 16.03
C ASP A 91 12.77 -11.50 15.14
N GLY A 92 13.18 -10.35 14.59
CA GLY A 92 14.39 -10.24 13.78
C GLY A 92 14.38 -11.03 12.48
N VAL A 93 13.21 -11.22 11.86
CA VAL A 93 13.11 -12.09 10.68
C VAL A 93 13.65 -11.41 9.44
N ARG A 94 14.48 -12.13 8.67
CA ARG A 94 15.00 -11.67 7.38
C ARG A 94 14.69 -12.71 6.32
N LEU A 95 13.82 -12.35 5.39
CA LEU A 95 13.31 -13.26 4.37
C LEU A 95 13.60 -12.71 2.99
N GLN A 96 14.19 -13.56 2.16
CA GLN A 96 14.30 -13.32 0.73
C GLN A 96 13.34 -14.26 0.03
N ALA A 97 12.40 -13.69 -0.71
CA ALA A 97 11.35 -14.44 -1.32
C ALA A 97 11.90 -15.45 -2.35
N PRO A 98 11.34 -16.67 -2.42
CA PRO A 98 11.64 -17.58 -3.51
C PRO A 98 11.09 -17.02 -4.83
N GLU A 99 11.65 -17.44 -5.96
CA GLU A 99 11.26 -16.95 -7.29
C GLU A 99 9.77 -17.11 -7.62
N ASP A 100 9.09 -18.07 -6.98
CA ASP A 100 7.72 -18.44 -7.25
C ASP A 100 6.67 -17.76 -6.35
N GLY A 101 7.06 -16.78 -5.52
CA GLY A 101 6.11 -15.97 -4.75
C GLY A 101 6.74 -14.98 -3.77
N PRO A 102 5.98 -14.51 -2.77
CA PRO A 102 6.43 -13.50 -1.81
C PRO A 102 7.22 -14.13 -0.65
N ALA A 103 7.82 -13.29 0.19
CA ALA A 103 8.47 -13.73 1.42
C ALA A 103 7.43 -14.19 2.45
N ILE A 104 6.35 -13.42 2.61
CA ILE A 104 5.18 -13.79 3.42
C ILE A 104 3.93 -13.70 2.55
N GLU A 105 3.12 -14.77 2.53
CA GLU A 105 1.90 -14.87 1.73
C GLU A 105 0.67 -15.13 2.61
N LEU A 106 -0.37 -14.31 2.43
CA LEU A 106 -1.73 -14.65 2.86
C LEU A 106 -2.48 -15.22 1.66
N TYR A 107 -2.80 -16.51 1.71
CA TYR A 107 -3.43 -17.27 0.64
C TYR A 107 -4.83 -17.78 1.02
N GLY A 108 -5.67 -18.03 0.02
CA GLY A 108 -6.95 -18.73 0.23
C GLY A 108 -7.98 -17.98 1.08
N GLY A 109 -7.87 -16.65 1.20
CA GLY A 109 -8.75 -15.84 2.03
C GLY A 109 -8.38 -15.79 3.51
N ALA A 110 -7.13 -16.12 3.86
CA ALA A 110 -6.63 -16.02 5.21
C ALA A 110 -6.58 -14.55 5.70
N SER A 111 -6.78 -14.39 7.00
CA SER A 111 -6.44 -13.18 7.74
C SER A 111 -5.18 -13.42 8.57
N ALA A 112 -4.48 -12.36 8.98
CA ALA A 112 -3.42 -12.49 9.98
C ALA A 112 -3.14 -11.18 10.70
N CYS A 113 -2.72 -11.30 11.95
CA CYS A 113 -2.03 -10.21 12.66
C CYS A 113 -0.54 -10.56 12.77
N LEU A 114 0.30 -9.76 12.12
CA LEU A 114 1.75 -9.87 12.15
C LEU A 114 2.32 -8.81 13.10
N TYR A 115 3.05 -9.26 14.11
CA TYR A 115 3.66 -8.46 15.14
C TYR A 115 5.19 -8.51 14.96
N PHE A 116 5.79 -7.46 14.45
CA PHE A 116 7.25 -7.35 14.32
C PHE A 116 7.79 -6.79 15.63
N ILE A 117 8.52 -7.61 16.37
CA ILE A 117 8.94 -7.35 17.76
C ILE A 117 10.44 -7.62 17.93
N GLY A 118 11.01 -7.19 19.06
CA GLY A 118 12.39 -7.52 19.42
C GLY A 118 13.40 -6.84 18.49
N ASN A 119 13.83 -7.53 17.43
CA ASN A 119 14.80 -7.02 16.46
C ASN A 119 14.15 -6.57 15.13
N ASP A 120 14.85 -5.71 14.41
CA ASP A 120 14.47 -5.25 13.08
C ASP A 120 14.26 -6.41 12.10
N SER A 121 13.24 -6.31 11.26
CA SER A 121 12.88 -7.33 10.29
C SER A 121 12.93 -6.80 8.86
N GLU A 122 13.25 -7.68 7.92
CA GLU A 122 13.47 -7.34 6.51
C GLU A 122 12.83 -8.40 5.60
N LEU A 123 12.02 -7.95 4.65
CA LEU A 123 11.35 -8.79 3.67
C LEU A 123 11.67 -8.29 2.26
N ILE A 124 12.19 -9.18 1.42
CA ILE A 124 12.53 -8.89 0.02
C ILE A 124 11.64 -9.75 -0.89
N GLY A 125 10.90 -9.12 -1.79
CA GLY A 125 10.01 -9.77 -2.75
C GLY A 125 10.73 -10.20 -4.04
N ALA A 126 10.24 -11.27 -4.66
CA ALA A 126 10.69 -11.72 -5.98
C ALA A 126 9.96 -10.93 -7.09
N GLU A 127 10.49 -10.95 -8.32
CA GLU A 127 10.17 -10.02 -9.43
C GLU A 127 8.68 -9.61 -9.56
N ASN A 128 7.74 -10.56 -9.45
CA ASN A 128 6.32 -10.32 -9.67
C ASN A 128 5.50 -10.11 -8.39
N PHE A 129 6.13 -10.15 -7.22
CA PHE A 129 5.46 -10.31 -5.93
C PHE A 129 5.79 -9.18 -4.97
N ALA A 130 4.85 -8.91 -4.08
CA ALA A 130 5.15 -8.08 -2.93
C ALA A 130 6.06 -8.82 -1.95
N ALA A 131 6.79 -8.10 -1.10
CA ALA A 131 7.55 -8.74 -0.03
C ALA A 131 6.60 -9.39 0.98
N LEU A 132 5.62 -8.61 1.45
CA LEU A 132 4.51 -9.06 2.28
C LEU A 132 3.21 -8.96 1.46
N GLN A 133 2.68 -10.12 1.07
CA GLN A 133 1.61 -10.17 0.08
C GLN A 133 0.25 -10.53 0.67
N LYS A 134 -0.72 -9.63 0.45
CA LYS A 134 -2.16 -9.87 0.60
C LYS A 134 -2.86 -9.40 -0.66
N ASN A 135 -3.13 -10.35 -1.55
CA ASN A 135 -3.92 -10.09 -2.75
C ASN A 135 -5.42 -9.94 -2.44
N LYS A 136 -6.20 -9.43 -3.40
CA LYS A 136 -7.68 -9.41 -3.33
C LYS A 136 -8.25 -10.82 -3.23
N THR A 137 -8.49 -11.17 -1.98
CA THR A 137 -9.10 -12.38 -1.45
C THR A 137 -9.81 -11.96 -0.16
N GLU A 138 -10.65 -12.83 0.39
CA GLU A 138 -11.24 -12.59 1.71
C GLU A 138 -10.17 -12.39 2.80
N GLY A 139 -10.60 -11.95 3.98
CA GLY A 139 -9.71 -11.71 5.11
C GLY A 139 -8.97 -10.37 5.07
N TYR A 140 -8.09 -10.16 6.03
CA TYR A 140 -7.34 -8.92 6.24
C TYR A 140 -5.90 -9.18 6.67
N LEU A 141 -5.03 -8.20 6.48
CA LEU A 141 -3.69 -8.21 7.03
C LEU A 141 -3.53 -7.05 8.01
N ARG A 142 -3.22 -7.34 9.27
CA ARG A 142 -2.81 -6.35 10.27
C ARG A 142 -1.29 -6.45 10.48
N VAL A 143 -0.60 -5.34 10.30
CA VAL A 143 0.85 -5.19 10.53
C VAL A 143 1.07 -4.25 11.71
N LEU A 144 1.75 -4.75 12.73
CA LEU A 144 2.06 -4.06 13.97
C LEU A 144 3.57 -4.14 14.19
N VAL A 145 4.24 -3.00 14.27
CA VAL A 145 5.70 -2.94 14.52
C VAL A 145 5.92 -2.32 15.88
N GLN A 146 6.66 -3.02 16.73
CA GLN A 146 6.93 -2.59 18.10
C GLN A 146 7.71 -1.26 18.12
N THR A 147 7.36 -0.39 19.06
CA THR A 147 8.10 0.85 19.31
C THR A 147 9.57 0.54 19.58
N GLY A 148 10.46 1.20 18.83
CA GLY A 148 11.90 0.96 18.87
C GLY A 148 12.42 -0.07 17.86
N THR A 149 11.55 -0.71 17.08
CA THR A 149 11.93 -1.63 16.01
C THR A 149 11.41 -1.15 14.64
N LYS A 150 11.91 -1.80 13.59
CA LYS A 150 11.60 -1.47 12.20
C LYS A 150 11.30 -2.70 11.36
N LEU A 151 10.35 -2.53 10.44
CA LEU A 151 10.09 -3.44 9.34
C LEU A 151 10.49 -2.78 8.02
N THR A 152 11.38 -3.42 7.27
CA THR A 152 11.70 -3.04 5.89
C THR A 152 11.09 -4.05 4.92
N CYS A 153 10.35 -3.56 3.93
CA CYS A 153 9.72 -4.36 2.88
C CYS A 153 10.10 -3.81 1.50
N GLU A 154 10.74 -4.63 0.68
CA GLU A 154 11.11 -4.29 -0.70
C GLU A 154 10.39 -5.19 -1.70
N GLY A 155 9.47 -4.62 -2.48
CA GLY A 155 8.75 -5.36 -3.52
C GLY A 155 9.67 -5.77 -4.67
N GLY A 156 9.34 -6.87 -5.35
CA GLY A 156 9.97 -7.15 -6.64
C GLY A 156 9.54 -6.13 -7.71
N ARG A 157 10.20 -6.17 -8.87
CA ARG A 157 10.00 -5.23 -10.00
C ARG A 157 8.54 -4.81 -10.26
N TYR A 158 7.58 -5.72 -10.18
CA TYR A 158 6.16 -5.46 -10.43
C TYR A 158 5.27 -5.55 -9.19
N GLY A 159 5.85 -5.90 -8.03
CA GLY A 159 5.13 -6.06 -6.77
C GLY A 159 5.16 -4.80 -5.92
N ALA A 160 4.17 -4.69 -5.03
CA ALA A 160 4.19 -3.67 -3.99
C ALA A 160 5.27 -3.95 -2.93
N GLY A 161 5.65 -2.98 -2.11
CA GLY A 161 6.41 -3.30 -0.89
C GLY A 161 5.59 -4.19 0.03
N ILE A 162 4.37 -3.74 0.34
CA ILE A 162 3.35 -4.49 1.09
C ILE A 162 2.03 -4.43 0.33
N GLY A 163 1.46 -5.59 -0.01
CA GLY A 163 0.13 -5.66 -0.65
C GLY A 163 0.07 -6.65 -1.80
N GLY A 164 -0.10 -6.15 -3.03
CA GLY A 164 -0.43 -6.94 -4.21
C GLY A 164 0.77 -7.33 -5.08
N SER A 165 0.60 -8.43 -5.82
CA SER A 165 1.51 -8.85 -6.90
C SER A 165 1.19 -8.15 -8.23
N LYS A 166 1.92 -8.48 -9.29
CA LYS A 166 1.53 -8.16 -10.66
C LYS A 166 0.17 -8.77 -11.03
N VAL A 167 -0.69 -8.01 -11.72
CA VAL A 167 -1.92 -8.52 -12.34
C VAL A 167 -1.62 -9.57 -13.42
N GLY A 168 -2.49 -10.57 -13.55
CA GLY A 168 -2.42 -11.52 -14.67
C GLY A 168 -1.41 -12.66 -14.52
N ILE A 169 -0.72 -12.77 -13.39
CA ILE A 169 0.08 -13.97 -13.09
C ILE A 169 -0.84 -15.11 -12.66
N LYS A 170 -0.64 -16.32 -13.23
CA LYS A 170 -1.61 -17.45 -13.20
C LYS A 170 -2.22 -17.78 -11.82
N LYS A 171 -1.48 -17.57 -10.72
CA LYS A 171 -1.92 -17.86 -9.34
C LYS A 171 -2.34 -16.63 -8.52
N PHE A 172 -2.10 -15.43 -9.03
CA PHE A 172 -2.33 -14.17 -8.33
C PHE A 172 -2.88 -13.11 -9.28
N SER A 173 -3.91 -13.52 -10.03
CA SER A 173 -4.38 -12.78 -11.21
C SER A 173 -4.89 -11.39 -10.90
N GLN A 174 -5.30 -11.13 -9.66
CA GLN A 174 -5.83 -9.83 -9.25
C GLN A 174 -4.74 -8.81 -8.95
N GLY A 175 -3.60 -9.17 -8.36
CA GLY A 175 -2.53 -8.19 -8.05
C GLY A 175 -2.91 -6.99 -7.15
N HIS A 176 -4.13 -6.96 -6.61
CA HIS A 176 -4.62 -5.87 -5.77
C HIS A 176 -4.13 -6.03 -4.33
N GLY A 177 -3.63 -4.97 -3.70
CA GLY A 177 -3.39 -4.94 -2.26
C GLY A 177 -4.64 -4.48 -1.54
N MET A 178 -5.31 -5.39 -0.84
CA MET A 178 -6.63 -5.14 -0.25
C MET A 178 -6.70 -5.46 1.25
N ASN A 179 -7.41 -4.61 1.99
CA ASN A 179 -7.76 -4.80 3.41
C ASN A 179 -6.52 -4.90 4.31
N LEU A 180 -5.70 -3.85 4.21
CA LEU A 180 -4.40 -3.72 4.88
C LEU A 180 -4.55 -2.74 6.05
N HIS A 181 -4.06 -3.13 7.21
CA HIS A 181 -4.18 -2.35 8.44
C HIS A 181 -2.80 -2.19 9.09
N PHE A 182 -2.44 -0.96 9.46
CA PHE A 182 -1.12 -0.63 10.00
C PHE A 182 -1.21 0.07 11.36
N GLY A 183 -0.49 -0.44 12.36
CA GLY A 183 -0.45 0.13 13.71
C GLY A 183 -1.71 -0.18 14.54
N SER A 184 -1.95 0.54 15.63
CA SER A 184 -3.13 0.46 16.51
C SER A 184 -3.38 1.79 17.22
N LEU A 185 -4.65 2.22 17.33
CA LEU A 185 -5.03 3.39 18.14
C LEU A 185 -5.16 3.04 19.63
N ALA A 186 -5.28 1.75 19.97
CA ALA A 186 -5.55 1.30 21.32
C ALA A 186 -4.29 1.13 22.20
N THR A 187 -3.09 1.32 21.64
CA THR A 187 -1.83 1.15 22.37
C THR A 187 -0.66 1.88 21.68
N ASP A 188 0.29 2.32 22.49
CA ASP A 188 1.59 2.90 22.08
C ASP A 188 2.70 1.85 21.90
N ILE A 189 2.43 0.57 22.20
CA ILE A 189 3.39 -0.53 22.05
C ILE A 189 3.80 -0.71 20.58
N TYR A 190 2.89 -0.46 19.64
CA TYR A 190 3.09 -0.70 18.21
C TYR A 190 3.25 0.59 17.41
N GLY A 191 4.11 1.48 17.90
CA GLY A 191 4.45 2.76 17.27
C GLY A 191 5.74 2.72 16.41
N GLY A 192 6.26 1.54 16.09
CA GLY A 192 7.52 1.35 15.35
C GLY A 192 7.50 1.84 13.90
N GLU A 193 8.61 1.61 13.21
CA GLU A 193 8.83 2.10 11.85
C GLU A 193 8.50 1.05 10.78
N ILE A 194 7.80 1.46 9.72
CA ILE A 194 7.58 0.66 8.51
C ILE A 194 8.19 1.40 7.34
N LEU A 195 9.17 0.80 6.69
CA LEU A 195 9.72 1.23 5.41
C LEU A 195 9.20 0.29 4.32
N ALA A 196 8.37 0.79 3.43
CA ALA A 196 7.81 0.01 2.33
C ALA A 196 8.18 0.63 0.99
N THR A 197 9.03 -0.08 0.24
CA THR A 197 9.53 0.34 -1.08
C THR A 197 9.02 -0.62 -2.14
N SER A 198 8.43 -0.11 -3.21
CA SER A 198 7.98 -0.93 -4.33
C SER A 198 9.10 -1.31 -5.29
N GLY A 199 8.82 -2.22 -6.21
CA GLY A 199 9.55 -2.25 -7.49
C GLY A 199 9.11 -1.14 -8.45
N VAL A 200 9.56 -1.23 -9.71
CA VAL A 200 9.36 -0.24 -10.79
C VAL A 200 7.90 0.10 -11.09
N TYR A 201 6.93 -0.75 -10.79
CA TYR A 201 5.51 -0.52 -11.16
C TYR A 201 4.51 -0.73 -10.03
N GLY A 202 4.98 -1.19 -8.87
CA GLY A 202 4.14 -1.42 -7.70
C GLY A 202 3.94 -0.15 -6.88
N ALA A 203 2.92 -0.17 -6.02
CA ALA A 203 2.79 0.80 -4.95
C ALA A 203 3.76 0.48 -3.80
N GLY A 204 4.18 1.47 -3.01
CA GLY A 204 4.92 1.16 -1.78
C GLY A 204 4.06 0.30 -0.84
N ILE A 205 2.82 0.74 -0.59
CA ILE A 205 1.76 -0.05 0.05
C ILE A 205 0.51 -0.05 -0.83
N GLY A 206 0.02 -1.22 -1.21
CA GLY A 206 -1.20 -1.37 -2.00
C GLY A 206 -1.03 -2.30 -3.19
N GLY A 207 -1.44 -1.89 -4.40
CA GLY A 207 -1.43 -2.75 -5.58
C GLY A 207 -0.03 -2.99 -6.18
N GLY A 208 0.17 -4.16 -6.80
CA GLY A 208 1.27 -4.34 -7.76
C GLY A 208 0.90 -3.75 -9.13
N GLN A 209 1.69 -4.02 -10.17
CA GLN A 209 1.41 -3.50 -11.51
C GLN A 209 0.01 -3.91 -12.01
N GLY A 210 -0.78 -2.93 -12.44
CA GLY A 210 -2.19 -3.02 -12.84
C GLY A 210 -3.16 -3.17 -11.66
N GLY A 211 -2.61 -3.29 -10.44
CA GLY A 211 -3.34 -3.67 -9.25
C GLY A 211 -3.93 -2.48 -8.50
N VAL A 212 -5.17 -2.64 -8.05
CA VAL A 212 -5.85 -1.68 -7.17
C VAL A 212 -5.24 -1.73 -5.76
N GLY A 213 -4.99 -0.56 -5.17
CA GLY A 213 -4.85 -0.45 -3.71
C GLY A 213 -6.20 -0.07 -3.11
N GLU A 214 -6.79 -0.96 -2.30
CA GLU A 214 -8.11 -0.70 -1.71
C GLU A 214 -8.24 -1.09 -0.24
N GLN A 215 -8.98 -0.29 0.54
CA GLN A 215 -9.21 -0.54 1.98
C GLN A 215 -7.88 -0.61 2.75
N ILE A 216 -7.13 0.49 2.69
CA ILE A 216 -5.85 0.65 3.38
C ILE A 216 -6.08 1.56 4.58
N TYR A 217 -5.76 1.08 5.78
CA TYR A 217 -5.98 1.79 7.03
C TYR A 217 -4.67 1.98 7.79
N VAL A 218 -4.32 3.23 8.06
CA VAL A 218 -3.19 3.59 8.91
C VAL A 218 -3.72 4.18 10.22
N TYR A 219 -3.39 3.52 11.32
CA TYR A 219 -3.88 3.87 12.66
C TYR A 219 -2.82 4.62 13.46
N SER A 220 -1.58 4.15 13.44
CA SER A 220 -0.46 4.72 14.21
C SER A 220 0.89 4.25 13.64
N GLY A 221 1.99 4.57 14.34
CA GLY A 221 3.35 4.25 13.92
C GLY A 221 3.94 5.26 12.95
N LYS A 222 5.16 4.97 12.48
CA LYS A 222 5.87 5.78 11.48
C LYS A 222 5.98 5.00 10.17
N LEU A 223 5.28 5.46 9.14
CA LEU A 223 5.28 4.86 7.81
C LEU A 223 6.09 5.74 6.86
N THR A 224 7.14 5.19 6.29
CA THR A 224 7.88 5.76 5.16
C THR A 224 7.64 4.87 3.95
N VAL A 225 6.88 5.37 2.98
CA VAL A 225 6.33 4.57 1.89
C VAL A 225 6.72 5.20 0.57
N ARG A 226 7.38 4.42 -0.29
CA ARG A 226 7.95 4.93 -1.54
C ARG A 226 7.61 4.00 -2.70
N SER A 227 7.04 4.57 -3.75
CA SER A 227 7.08 3.95 -5.07
C SER A 227 8.30 4.41 -5.85
N VAL A 228 9.08 3.44 -6.34
CA VAL A 228 10.31 3.71 -7.09
C VAL A 228 10.00 4.25 -8.49
N SER A 229 8.90 3.84 -9.08
CA SER A 229 8.42 4.38 -10.36
C SER A 229 6.95 4.02 -10.54
N GLU A 230 6.20 4.91 -11.18
CA GLU A 230 4.83 4.76 -11.70
C GLU A 230 3.70 4.30 -10.74
N GLY A 231 3.95 3.60 -9.64
CA GLY A 231 2.96 3.34 -8.62
C GLY A 231 2.79 4.51 -7.66
N ALA A 232 1.71 4.45 -6.87
CA ALA A 232 1.51 5.38 -5.76
C ALA A 232 2.42 5.03 -4.57
N GLY A 233 2.72 5.99 -3.71
CA GLY A 233 3.28 5.67 -2.39
C GLY A 233 2.33 4.73 -1.64
N ILE A 234 1.13 5.21 -1.30
CA ILE A 234 0.04 4.39 -0.76
C ILE A 234 -1.13 4.37 -1.75
N GLY A 235 -1.48 3.20 -2.26
CA GLY A 235 -2.66 2.99 -3.12
C GLY A 235 -2.38 2.10 -4.32
N GLY A 236 -2.70 2.57 -5.54
CA GLY A 236 -2.62 1.76 -6.75
C GLY A 236 -1.18 1.58 -7.29
N GLY A 237 -0.90 0.43 -7.90
CA GLY A 237 0.28 0.30 -8.78
C GLY A 237 0.03 1.03 -10.12
N GLN A 238 1.01 1.04 -11.02
CA GLN A 238 0.84 1.57 -12.38
C GLN A 238 -0.41 0.96 -13.04
N GLY A 239 -1.28 1.76 -13.66
CA GLY A 239 -2.53 1.29 -14.27
C GLY A 239 -3.61 0.89 -13.26
N GLY A 240 -3.36 1.09 -11.96
CA GLY A 240 -4.23 0.71 -10.86
C GLY A 240 -4.77 1.93 -10.10
N PRO A 241 -6.09 1.99 -9.82
CA PRO A 241 -6.66 3.02 -8.97
C PRO A 241 -6.28 2.81 -7.49
N GLY A 242 -6.26 3.90 -6.73
CA GLY A 242 -6.17 3.88 -5.27
C GLY A 242 -7.50 4.33 -4.67
N ARG A 243 -8.11 3.51 -3.81
CA ARG A 243 -9.41 3.83 -3.24
C ARG A 243 -9.65 3.34 -1.83
N PHE A 244 -10.53 3.99 -1.09
CA PHE A 244 -10.82 3.63 0.32
C PHE A 244 -9.52 3.59 1.13
N ILE A 245 -8.80 4.70 1.12
CA ILE A 245 -7.55 4.87 1.87
C ILE A 245 -7.85 5.75 3.06
N TYR A 246 -7.57 5.28 4.27
CA TYR A 246 -7.91 5.94 5.52
C TYR A 246 -6.65 6.12 6.38
N ILE A 247 -6.25 7.38 6.60
CA ILE A 247 -5.18 7.74 7.52
C ILE A 247 -5.82 8.36 8.76
N LYS A 248 -5.84 7.60 9.85
CA LYS A 248 -6.48 7.98 11.12
C LYS A 248 -5.49 8.53 12.14
N GLY A 249 -4.21 8.25 11.97
CA GLY A 249 -3.14 8.65 12.88
C GLY A 249 -1.75 8.25 12.40
N GLY A 250 -0.75 8.41 13.27
CA GLY A 250 0.66 8.12 12.99
C GLY A 250 1.39 9.26 12.27
N THR A 251 2.63 8.96 11.87
CA THR A 251 3.45 9.81 10.99
C THR A 251 3.60 9.09 9.65
N VAL A 252 3.07 9.66 8.57
CA VAL A 252 3.05 9.05 7.25
C VAL A 252 3.81 9.94 6.28
N ASN A 253 4.90 9.42 5.70
CA ASN A 253 5.57 10.00 4.55
C ASN A 253 5.36 9.05 3.37
N ALA A 254 4.53 9.43 2.41
CA ALA A 254 4.13 8.60 1.28
C ALA A 254 4.41 9.30 -0.05
N GLY A 255 5.20 8.65 -0.90
CA GLY A 255 5.77 9.28 -2.08
C GLY A 255 5.81 8.42 -3.33
N SER A 256 5.71 9.07 -4.49
CA SER A 256 6.08 8.49 -5.78
C SER A 256 7.18 9.30 -6.45
N GLU A 257 8.22 8.61 -6.91
CA GLU A 257 9.33 9.24 -7.66
C GLU A 257 8.96 9.66 -9.08
N SER A 258 7.80 9.24 -9.58
CA SER A 258 7.40 9.41 -10.98
C SER A 258 5.94 9.88 -11.07
N GLY A 259 5.15 9.33 -11.99
CA GLY A 259 3.79 9.77 -12.28
C GLY A 259 2.70 9.28 -11.30
N GLY A 260 3.00 8.41 -10.34
CA GLY A 260 2.01 8.00 -9.34
C GLY A 260 1.77 9.11 -8.29
N ALA A 261 0.64 9.01 -7.58
CA ALA A 261 0.36 9.91 -6.46
C ALA A 261 1.18 9.56 -5.21
N GLY A 262 1.35 10.50 -4.29
CA GLY A 262 1.87 10.18 -2.95
C GLY A 262 0.90 9.23 -2.22
N ILE A 263 -0.36 9.63 -2.15
CA ILE A 263 -1.48 8.80 -1.65
C ILE A 263 -2.60 8.84 -2.69
N GLY A 264 -2.96 7.68 -3.27
CA GLY A 264 -4.02 7.55 -4.25
C GLY A 264 -3.65 6.61 -5.40
N SER A 265 -3.85 7.01 -6.66
CA SER A 265 -3.66 6.11 -7.80
C SER A 265 -2.26 6.12 -8.41
N GLY A 266 -1.93 5.05 -9.13
CA GLY A 266 -0.71 4.97 -9.95
C GLY A 266 -0.82 5.79 -11.24
N ASP A 267 0.30 5.88 -11.96
CA ASP A 267 0.41 6.44 -13.31
C ASP A 267 -0.40 5.62 -14.31
N GLN A 268 -1.00 6.29 -15.28
CA GLN A 268 -1.67 5.67 -16.41
C GLN A 268 -0.76 4.70 -17.18
N ASP A 269 -1.28 3.54 -17.56
CA ASP A 269 -0.53 2.51 -18.30
C ASP A 269 -0.79 2.53 -19.83
N GLY A 270 -1.57 3.51 -20.29
CA GLY A 270 -1.93 3.67 -21.70
C GLY A 270 -3.08 2.76 -22.17
N GLN A 271 -3.70 1.98 -21.28
CA GLN A 271 -4.87 1.15 -21.63
C GLN A 271 -6.19 1.94 -21.67
N ASN A 272 -6.18 3.26 -21.47
CA ASN A 272 -7.35 4.13 -21.45
C ASN A 272 -8.45 3.67 -20.47
N LYS A 273 -8.06 3.06 -19.35
CA LYS A 273 -8.95 2.74 -18.24
C LYS A 273 -8.86 3.87 -17.23
N SER A 274 -9.97 4.16 -16.54
CA SER A 274 -9.94 5.11 -15.44
C SER A 274 -9.08 4.54 -14.31
N GLU A 275 -7.93 5.18 -14.06
CA GLU A 275 -7.09 4.97 -12.88
C GLU A 275 -7.38 6.03 -11.82
N ASP A 276 -8.64 6.45 -11.70
CA ASP A 276 -9.02 7.52 -10.79
C ASP A 276 -8.86 7.10 -9.32
N ALA A 277 -8.39 8.03 -8.51
CA ALA A 277 -8.37 7.87 -7.07
C ALA A 277 -9.75 8.24 -6.50
N HIS A 278 -10.25 7.42 -5.59
CA HIS A 278 -11.57 7.59 -4.99
C HIS A 278 -11.57 7.37 -3.49
N HIS A 279 -12.24 8.22 -2.73
CA HIS A 279 -12.49 7.98 -1.31
C HIS A 279 -11.19 7.86 -0.50
N ILE A 280 -10.50 8.99 -0.38
CA ILE A 280 -9.32 9.13 0.48
C ILE A 280 -9.74 9.96 1.69
N GLU A 281 -9.56 9.41 2.89
CA GLU A 281 -9.87 10.09 4.14
C GLU A 281 -8.61 10.23 5.00
N ILE A 282 -8.33 11.45 5.43
CA ILE A 282 -7.31 11.75 6.44
C ILE A 282 -8.00 12.45 7.60
N SER A 283 -8.15 11.73 8.70
CA SER A 283 -8.82 12.23 9.91
C SER A 283 -7.85 12.51 11.07
N GLY A 284 -6.56 12.18 10.92
CA GLY A 284 -5.55 12.45 11.94
C GLY A 284 -4.11 12.15 11.50
N GLY A 285 -3.18 12.37 12.43
CA GLY A 285 -1.74 12.12 12.22
C GLY A 285 -0.99 13.30 11.58
N THR A 286 0.29 13.07 11.29
CA THR A 286 1.13 13.95 10.48
C THR A 286 1.35 13.26 9.14
N VAL A 287 0.86 13.86 8.05
CA VAL A 287 0.88 13.25 6.72
C VAL A 287 1.65 14.14 5.76
N GLU A 288 2.68 13.56 5.15
CA GLU A 288 3.46 14.14 4.06
C GLU A 288 3.26 13.26 2.83
N ALA A 289 2.54 13.76 1.84
CA ALA A 289 2.21 13.04 0.62
C ALA A 289 2.78 13.77 -0.58
N TRP A 290 3.55 13.10 -1.43
CA TRP A 290 4.26 13.75 -2.53
C TRP A 290 4.35 12.95 -3.82
N SER A 291 4.39 13.66 -4.94
CA SER A 291 4.75 13.12 -6.25
C SER A 291 5.83 14.00 -6.88
N ASN A 292 6.88 13.38 -7.42
CA ASN A 292 8.04 14.09 -7.99
C ASN A 292 7.93 14.38 -9.48
N TYR A 293 6.87 13.93 -10.16
CA TYR A 293 6.71 14.21 -11.58
C TYR A 293 5.30 14.66 -11.95
N ALA A 294 4.33 13.75 -11.99
CA ALA A 294 3.04 14.04 -12.63
C ALA A 294 1.81 13.60 -11.85
N GLY A 295 1.98 12.90 -10.74
CA GLY A 295 0.88 12.61 -9.82
C GLY A 295 0.56 13.77 -8.90
N ALA A 296 -0.58 13.68 -8.23
CA ALA A 296 -0.91 14.56 -7.12
C ALA A 296 -0.13 14.17 -5.86
N GLY A 297 -0.02 15.10 -4.90
CA GLY A 297 0.37 14.71 -3.54
C GLY A 297 -0.63 13.72 -2.96
N ILE A 298 -1.91 14.10 -2.94
CA ILE A 298 -3.05 13.25 -2.56
C ILE A 298 -4.10 13.27 -3.67
N GLY A 299 -4.40 12.10 -4.23
CA GLY A 299 -5.41 11.93 -5.27
C GLY A 299 -4.90 11.16 -6.48
N GLY A 300 -5.07 11.70 -7.68
CA GLY A 300 -4.78 10.98 -8.93
C GLY A 300 -3.30 10.91 -9.29
N GLY A 301 -2.86 9.78 -9.85
CA GLY A 301 -1.62 9.71 -10.64
C GLY A 301 -1.75 10.45 -11.98
N ARG A 302 -0.70 10.46 -12.80
CA ARG A 302 -0.73 11.07 -14.14
C ARG A 302 -1.85 10.45 -14.98
N GLY A 303 -2.70 11.30 -15.54
CA GLY A 303 -3.92 10.89 -16.27
C GLY A 303 -5.11 10.53 -15.36
N GLY A 304 -4.85 10.20 -14.09
CA GLY A 304 -5.85 9.87 -13.09
C GLY A 304 -6.41 11.10 -12.40
N SER A 305 -7.71 11.10 -12.16
CA SER A 305 -8.42 12.12 -11.41
C SER A 305 -8.42 11.83 -9.91
N GLY A 306 -8.64 12.86 -9.09
CA GLY A 306 -8.84 12.72 -7.64
C GLY A 306 -10.27 13.06 -7.24
N TYR A 307 -11.01 12.07 -6.71
CA TYR A 307 -12.39 12.21 -6.29
C TYR A 307 -12.61 11.82 -4.82
N ASP A 308 -13.53 12.54 -4.19
CA ASP A 308 -13.99 12.28 -2.82
C ASP A 308 -12.83 12.20 -1.83
N ILE A 309 -12.07 13.30 -1.75
CA ILE A 309 -10.95 13.44 -0.82
C ILE A 309 -11.45 14.22 0.40
N SER A 310 -11.32 13.66 1.59
CA SER A 310 -11.77 14.25 2.85
C SER A 310 -10.58 14.36 3.81
N ILE A 311 -10.27 15.58 4.23
CA ILE A 311 -9.24 15.86 5.23
C ILE A 311 -9.93 16.57 6.39
N THR A 312 -10.17 15.85 7.48
CA THR A 312 -10.97 16.31 8.63
C THR A 312 -10.15 16.44 9.91
N GLY A 313 -8.83 16.26 9.84
CA GLY A 313 -7.92 16.40 10.98
C GLY A 313 -6.45 16.28 10.60
N GLY A 314 -5.58 16.32 11.60
CA GLY A 314 -4.14 16.14 11.45
C GLY A 314 -3.37 17.36 10.92
N VAL A 315 -2.08 17.14 10.67
CA VAL A 315 -1.19 18.08 9.98
C VAL A 315 -0.83 17.46 8.64
N VAL A 316 -1.28 18.08 7.54
CA VAL A 316 -1.15 17.50 6.20
C VAL A 316 -0.32 18.41 5.30
N ARG A 317 0.70 17.84 4.66
CA ARG A 317 1.50 18.45 3.61
C ARG A 317 1.36 17.60 2.35
N ALA A 318 0.71 18.15 1.33
CA ALA A 318 0.47 17.47 0.08
C ALA A 318 1.16 18.21 -1.07
N GLN A 319 1.98 17.52 -1.85
CA GLN A 319 2.79 18.14 -2.91
C GLN A 319 2.68 17.34 -4.22
N GLY A 320 2.11 17.97 -5.24
CA GLY A 320 2.31 17.54 -6.62
C GLY A 320 3.46 18.31 -7.26
N TYR A 321 4.01 17.77 -8.36
CA TYR A 321 4.94 18.52 -9.21
C TYR A 321 4.20 19.14 -10.40
N LEU A 322 3.85 18.34 -11.41
CA LEU A 322 2.91 18.74 -12.49
C LEU A 322 1.44 18.44 -12.15
N GLY A 323 1.19 17.58 -11.16
CA GLY A 323 -0.15 17.33 -10.60
C GLY A 323 -0.49 18.30 -9.46
N ALA A 324 -1.73 18.25 -8.99
CA ALA A 324 -2.18 19.07 -7.87
C ALA A 324 -1.50 18.67 -6.54
N GLY A 325 -1.46 19.57 -5.56
CA GLY A 325 -1.18 19.17 -4.17
C GLY A 325 -2.21 18.14 -3.70
N ILE A 326 -3.50 18.47 -3.86
CA ILE A 326 -4.64 17.60 -3.61
C ILE A 326 -5.58 17.67 -4.81
N GLY A 327 -5.96 16.52 -5.38
CA GLY A 327 -6.86 16.46 -6.54
C GLY A 327 -6.34 15.52 -7.62
N GLY A 328 -6.52 15.88 -8.89
CA GLY A 328 -6.03 15.11 -10.03
C GLY A 328 -4.51 15.22 -10.24
N GLY A 329 -3.93 14.19 -10.86
CA GLY A 329 -2.60 14.29 -11.45
C GLY A 329 -2.63 15.13 -12.74
N MET A 330 -1.50 15.23 -13.43
CA MET A 330 -1.42 15.91 -14.72
C MET A 330 -2.42 15.28 -15.70
N ASN A 331 -3.26 16.11 -16.34
CA ASN A 331 -4.40 15.72 -17.19
C ASN A 331 -5.56 15.00 -16.47
N GLY A 332 -5.49 14.87 -15.16
CA GLY A 332 -6.58 14.37 -14.32
C GLY A 332 -7.50 15.50 -13.86
N ASN A 333 -8.77 15.16 -13.64
CA ASN A 333 -9.73 16.10 -13.05
C ASN A 333 -9.69 16.04 -11.52
N SER A 334 -10.35 17.00 -10.87
CA SER A 334 -10.65 16.94 -9.45
C SER A 334 -12.16 17.01 -9.24
N GLY A 335 -12.68 16.23 -8.29
CA GLY A 335 -14.06 16.38 -7.83
C GLY A 335 -14.14 16.88 -6.40
N ASN A 336 -14.98 16.24 -5.58
CA ASN A 336 -15.23 16.70 -4.21
C ASN A 336 -13.97 16.62 -3.36
N ILE A 337 -13.59 17.76 -2.78
CA ILE A 337 -12.52 17.88 -1.80
C ILE A 337 -13.11 18.58 -0.57
N LEU A 338 -13.18 17.88 0.55
CA LEU A 338 -13.60 18.41 1.85
C LEU A 338 -12.36 18.63 2.72
N ILE A 339 -12.18 19.85 3.22
CA ILE A 339 -11.12 20.21 4.17
C ILE A 339 -11.80 20.84 5.38
N LYS A 340 -11.57 20.25 6.56
CA LYS A 340 -12.16 20.68 7.82
C LYS A 340 -11.21 20.39 8.98
N ASP A 341 -11.17 21.26 9.99
CA ASP A 341 -10.50 21.00 11.28
C ASP A 341 -9.04 20.50 11.17
N THR A 342 -8.29 20.94 10.15
CA THR A 342 -6.92 20.47 9.82
C THR A 342 -5.94 21.63 9.63
N THR A 343 -4.64 21.37 9.90
CA THR A 343 -3.55 22.24 9.42
C THR A 343 -3.04 21.69 8.09
N LEU A 344 -3.27 22.41 6.99
CA LEU A 344 -2.99 21.92 5.64
C LEU A 344 -2.05 22.85 4.86
N THR A 345 -1.07 22.25 4.19
CA THR A 345 -0.32 22.87 3.10
C THR A 345 -0.46 22.00 1.85
N ALA A 346 -0.99 22.56 0.76
CA ALA A 346 -1.11 21.88 -0.52
C ALA A 346 -0.39 22.69 -1.60
N LEU A 347 0.53 22.07 -2.33
CA LEU A 347 1.40 22.73 -3.30
C LEU A 347 1.42 21.98 -4.63
N ALA A 348 1.43 22.74 -5.73
CA ALA A 348 1.98 22.28 -7.00
C ALA A 348 3.36 22.93 -7.16
N PHE A 349 4.38 22.13 -7.44
CA PHE A 349 5.82 22.44 -7.32
C PHE A 349 6.33 22.62 -5.88
N PRO A 350 7.52 22.09 -5.53
CA PRO A 350 8.10 22.30 -4.21
C PRO A 350 8.52 23.76 -4.01
N LEU A 351 8.25 24.33 -2.83
CA LEU A 351 8.69 25.68 -2.45
C LEU A 351 10.24 25.82 -2.44
N TYR A 352 10.95 24.69 -2.31
CA TYR A 352 12.41 24.58 -2.42
C TYR A 352 12.78 23.32 -3.20
N GLN A 353 13.48 23.45 -4.33
CA GLN A 353 14.07 22.31 -5.03
C GLN A 353 15.16 21.70 -4.14
N THR A 354 14.86 20.60 -3.45
CA THR A 354 15.90 19.89 -2.69
C THR A 354 16.81 19.16 -3.68
N THR A 355 18.12 19.20 -3.45
CA THR A 355 19.17 18.71 -4.37
C THR A 355 19.12 17.19 -4.62
N VAL A 356 18.29 16.44 -3.90
CA VAL A 356 18.03 15.01 -4.16
C VAL A 356 17.26 14.82 -5.49
N ILE A 357 16.60 15.87 -5.98
CA ILE A 357 15.70 15.85 -7.15
C ILE A 357 16.49 15.90 -8.48
N GLN A 358 17.77 16.28 -8.47
CA GLN A 358 18.52 16.54 -9.70
C GLN A 358 18.95 15.26 -10.45
N SER A 359 19.01 14.10 -9.80
CA SER A 359 19.42 12.85 -10.46
C SER A 359 18.33 12.22 -11.33
N CYS A 360 17.06 12.61 -11.16
CA CYS A 360 15.93 12.04 -11.90
C CYS A 360 15.57 12.83 -13.17
N LEU A 361 16.20 13.98 -13.40
CA LEU A 361 16.07 14.77 -14.63
C LEU A 361 17.20 14.42 -15.61
N HIS A 362 17.22 13.20 -16.13
CA HIS A 362 17.91 12.91 -17.39
C HIS A 362 16.87 12.75 -18.50
N PRO A 363 16.78 13.66 -19.49
CA PRO A 363 16.03 13.38 -20.70
C PRO A 363 16.77 12.28 -21.48
N ARG A 364 16.12 11.12 -21.67
CA ARG A 364 16.58 10.12 -22.63
C ARG A 364 16.45 10.71 -24.05
N SER A 365 17.61 11.06 -24.61
CA SER A 365 18.00 11.01 -26.03
C SER A 365 17.17 11.79 -27.05
N GLU A 366 17.51 13.07 -27.23
CA GLU A 366 17.69 13.64 -28.57
C GLU A 366 19.08 13.24 -29.08
N GLU A 367 19.22 12.06 -29.68
CA GLU A 367 20.45 11.70 -30.40
C GLU A 367 20.17 10.61 -31.43
N ALA A 368 19.55 10.99 -32.55
CA ALA A 368 19.62 10.25 -33.82
C ALA A 368 18.98 11.04 -34.97
N ARG A 369 19.70 12.05 -35.52
CA ARG A 369 19.71 12.36 -36.97
C ARG A 369 20.53 13.61 -37.30
N THR A 370 21.83 13.57 -37.04
CA THR A 370 22.79 14.25 -37.93
C THR A 370 24.05 13.40 -38.03
N GLY A 371 24.28 12.84 -39.21
CA GLY A 371 25.38 11.91 -39.44
C GLY A 371 25.48 11.59 -40.91
N ARG A 372 25.90 12.57 -41.71
CA ARG A 372 26.25 12.40 -43.12
C ARG A 372 27.75 12.65 -43.22
N THR A 373 28.55 11.59 -43.27
CA THR A 373 29.79 11.59 -44.06
C THR A 373 30.26 10.17 -44.35
N THR A 374 30.44 9.96 -45.65
CA THR A 374 31.07 8.88 -46.38
C THR A 374 32.50 8.56 -45.92
N TRP A 375 32.85 7.27 -45.92
CA TRP A 375 34.17 6.77 -46.33
C TRP A 375 34.02 5.36 -46.95
N GLN A 376 34.67 5.21 -48.11
CA GLN A 376 34.75 4.08 -49.06
C GLN A 376 33.54 3.81 -49.95
#